data_AF-A0A9P6Y2Y0-F1
#
_entry.id   AF-A0A9P6Y2Y0-F1
#
_cell.length_a   1.000
_cell.length_b   1.000
_cell.length_c   1.000
_cell.angle_alpha   90.00
_cell.angle_beta   90.00
_cell.angle_gamma   90.00
#
_symmetry.space_group_name_H-M   'P 1'
#
loop_
_entity.id
_entity.type
_entity.pdbx_description
1 polymer ?
#
loop_
_entity_poly.entity_id
_entity_poly.type
_entity_poly.pdbx_seq_one_letter_code
_entity_poly.pdbx_strand_id
1 'polypeptide(L)'
;MMPTYQNRNGEMVRVALMSVNCDIPAARKVAGFMGQSAHKACNKCSTVFSRISTGANSTKPDFSDFDDEHWILRNNTQQRQEAYAWLNATHITQQRTLQTNTGSKWSELHRLEYFDVVRLTTVDPMHNLFLGTPKRMVEVWVDHGLLTTSDFKAMADESASIIIPSQYSKIPKSM
;
A
#
# COMPACT_ATOMS: atom_id res chain seq x y z
N MET A 1 -8.66 -24.01 -23.97
CA MET A 1 -10.14 -24.06 -24.00
C MET A 1 -10.61 -24.30 -22.58
N MET A 2 -11.42 -23.40 -22.01
CA MET A 2 -12.02 -23.60 -20.69
C MET A 2 -13.43 -24.18 -20.87
N PRO A 3 -13.73 -25.37 -20.34
CA PRO A 3 -15.08 -25.95 -20.38
C PRO A 3 -16.08 -25.04 -19.67
N THR A 4 -17.26 -24.89 -20.25
CA THR A 4 -18.39 -24.22 -19.61
C THR A 4 -19.58 -25.17 -19.57
N TYR A 5 -20.61 -24.83 -18.79
CA TYR A 5 -21.85 -25.60 -18.76
C TYR A 5 -22.50 -25.70 -20.15
N GLN A 6 -22.43 -24.63 -20.94
CA GLN A 6 -23.03 -24.55 -22.27
C GLN A 6 -22.15 -25.16 -23.38
N ASN A 7 -20.82 -25.18 -23.20
CA ASN A 7 -19.90 -25.81 -24.14
C ASN A 7 -18.89 -26.70 -23.42
N ARG A 8 -19.17 -28.02 -23.41
CA ARG A 8 -18.31 -29.04 -22.79
C ARG A 8 -16.95 -29.20 -23.48
N ASN A 9 -16.84 -28.85 -24.76
CA ASN A 9 -15.58 -28.87 -25.50
C ASN A 9 -14.71 -27.63 -25.20
N GLY A 10 -15.28 -26.68 -24.46
CA GLY A 10 -14.64 -25.47 -23.98
C GLY A 10 -14.62 -24.33 -24.98
N GLU A 11 -14.36 -23.15 -24.45
CA GLU A 11 -14.24 -21.90 -25.21
C GLU A 11 -12.85 -21.31 -25.07
N MET A 12 -12.44 -20.54 -26.07
CA MET A 12 -11.20 -19.76 -26.02
C MET A 12 -11.46 -18.49 -25.24
N VAL A 13 -10.91 -18.40 -24.03
CA VAL A 13 -11.03 -17.23 -23.16
C VAL A 13 -9.70 -16.49 -23.14
N ARG A 14 -9.73 -15.18 -23.38
CA ARG A 14 -8.58 -14.28 -23.21
C ARG A 14 -8.83 -13.41 -21.99
N VAL A 15 -7.86 -13.38 -21.08
CA VAL A 15 -7.92 -12.59 -19.86
C VAL A 15 -6.72 -11.65 -19.82
N ALA A 16 -6.96 -10.40 -19.46
CA ALA A 16 -5.92 -9.42 -19.19
C ALA A 16 -6.14 -8.85 -17.79
N LEU A 17 -5.05 -8.72 -17.03
CA LEU A 17 -5.07 -8.06 -15.73
C LEU A 17 -4.98 -6.55 -15.96
N MET A 18 -5.95 -5.79 -15.46
CA MET A 18 -5.99 -4.33 -15.63
C MET A 18 -5.18 -3.60 -14.57
N SER A 19 -5.37 -3.94 -13.28
CA SER A 19 -4.70 -3.27 -12.17
C SER A 19 -4.73 -4.10 -10.89
N VAL A 20 -3.85 -3.74 -9.95
CA VAL A 20 -3.87 -4.23 -8.56
C VAL A 20 -4.45 -3.12 -7.69
N ASN A 21 -5.61 -3.39 -7.11
CA ASN A 21 -6.35 -2.47 -6.24
C ASN A 21 -6.57 -3.18 -4.90
N CYS A 22 -5.69 -2.94 -3.95
CA CYS A 22 -5.73 -3.55 -2.63
C CYS A 22 -5.23 -2.54 -1.59
N ASP A 23 -5.47 -2.83 -0.31
CA ASP A 23 -4.79 -2.13 0.76
C ASP A 23 -3.26 -2.18 0.56
N ILE A 24 -2.54 -1.22 1.17
CA ILE A 24 -1.10 -1.09 0.96
C ILE A 24 -0.37 -2.42 1.26
N PRO A 25 -0.59 -3.12 2.39
CA PRO A 25 0.09 -4.38 2.67
C PRO A 25 -0.11 -5.46 1.59
N ALA A 26 -1.33 -5.68 1.12
CA ALA A 26 -1.59 -6.68 0.08
C ALA A 26 -1.01 -6.24 -1.27
N ALA A 27 -1.17 -4.96 -1.64
CA ALA A 27 -0.62 -4.42 -2.89
C ALA A 27 0.91 -4.64 -2.98
N ARG A 28 1.65 -4.44 -1.88
CA ARG A 28 3.11 -4.71 -1.86
C ARG A 28 3.44 -6.16 -2.10
N LYS A 29 2.72 -7.09 -1.46
CA LYS A 29 2.96 -8.53 -1.61
C LYS A 29 2.63 -8.99 -3.03
N VAL A 30 1.48 -8.59 -3.56
CA VAL A 30 0.99 -8.98 -4.88
C VAL A 30 1.90 -8.43 -5.98
N ALA A 31 2.34 -7.17 -5.88
CA ALA A 31 3.13 -6.53 -6.93
C ALA A 31 4.65 -6.67 -6.75
N GLY A 32 5.12 -7.35 -5.69
CA GLY A 32 6.55 -7.57 -5.47
C GLY A 32 7.30 -6.32 -4.97
N PHE A 33 6.66 -5.48 -4.17
CA PHE A 33 7.30 -4.36 -3.49
C PHE A 33 7.59 -4.68 -2.01
N MET A 34 8.46 -3.89 -1.40
CA MET A 34 8.71 -3.96 0.03
C MET A 34 7.60 -3.31 0.85
N GLY A 35 7.47 -3.74 2.11
CA GLY A 35 6.45 -3.26 3.03
C GLY A 35 6.66 -1.80 3.45
N GLN A 36 5.66 -1.23 4.12
CA GLN A 36 5.65 0.17 4.56
C GLN A 36 6.80 0.58 5.48
N SER A 37 7.45 -0.37 6.17
CA SER A 37 8.61 -0.10 7.06
C SER A 37 9.96 -0.19 6.35
N ALA A 38 10.00 -0.46 5.05
CA ALA A 38 11.25 -0.56 4.30
C ALA A 38 11.87 0.81 4.04
N HIS A 39 13.19 0.84 3.84
CA HIS A 39 13.92 2.05 3.44
C HIS A 39 13.45 2.58 2.06
N LYS A 40 13.01 1.69 1.16
CA LYS A 40 12.33 2.02 -0.11
C LYS A 40 10.89 1.52 -0.07
N ALA A 41 10.02 2.21 0.68
CA ALA A 41 8.64 1.78 0.91
C ALA A 41 7.67 2.10 -0.25
N CYS A 42 7.97 3.11 -1.07
CA CYS A 42 7.11 3.53 -2.17
C CYS A 42 7.23 2.59 -3.40
N ASN A 43 6.12 2.40 -4.12
CA ASN A 43 6.06 1.63 -5.36
C ASN A 43 6.08 2.54 -6.59
N LYS A 44 5.99 3.86 -6.40
CA LYS A 44 6.01 4.86 -7.48
C LYS A 44 7.40 5.48 -7.62
N CYS A 45 8.08 5.74 -6.50
CA CYS A 45 9.45 6.22 -6.49
C CYS A 45 10.40 5.21 -5.84
N SER A 46 11.68 5.41 -6.08
CA SER A 46 12.81 4.64 -5.54
C SER A 46 13.53 5.40 -4.42
N THR A 47 12.95 6.50 -3.94
CA THR A 47 13.45 7.31 -2.82
C THR A 47 13.74 6.45 -1.61
N VAL A 48 14.89 6.72 -0.97
CA VAL A 48 15.26 6.14 0.32
C VAL A 48 14.71 7.05 1.40
N PHE A 49 13.73 6.57 2.15
CA PHE A 49 13.15 7.32 3.26
C PHE A 49 14.05 7.19 4.48
N SER A 50 14.36 8.34 5.08
CA SER A 50 15.06 8.42 6.37
C SER A 50 14.19 7.82 7.48
N ARG A 51 14.71 7.76 8.71
CA ARG A 51 13.97 7.26 9.87
C ARG A 51 13.67 8.42 10.80
N ILE A 52 12.47 8.46 11.36
CA ILE A 52 12.10 9.49 12.34
C ILE A 52 12.92 9.25 13.61
N SER A 53 13.70 10.22 14.06
CA SER A 53 14.56 10.12 15.27
C SER A 53 13.76 10.34 16.57
N THR A 54 12.75 9.54 16.87
CA THR A 54 11.92 9.69 18.09
C THR A 54 12.42 8.86 19.30
N GLY A 55 13.64 8.32 19.25
CA GLY A 55 14.27 7.58 20.33
C GLY A 55 15.21 6.47 19.85
N ALA A 56 15.91 5.81 20.78
CA ALA A 56 16.99 4.85 20.50
C ALA A 56 16.59 3.64 19.61
N ASN A 57 15.28 3.40 19.41
CA ASN A 57 14.74 2.26 18.65
C ASN A 57 13.71 2.68 17.58
N SER A 58 13.72 3.94 17.12
CA SER A 58 12.74 4.34 16.11
C SER A 58 13.01 3.68 14.76
N THR A 59 12.07 2.86 14.31
CA THR A 59 12.12 2.09 13.06
C THR A 59 11.14 2.60 12.01
N LYS A 60 10.41 3.69 12.26
CA LYS A 60 9.43 4.22 11.30
C LYS A 60 10.13 5.04 10.22
N PRO A 61 9.89 4.77 8.93
CA PRO A 61 10.34 5.66 7.88
C PRO A 61 9.69 7.04 8.05
N ASP A 62 10.46 8.06 7.74
CA ASP A 62 10.00 9.43 7.65
C ASP A 62 9.45 9.68 6.24
N PHE A 63 8.14 9.94 6.18
CA PHE A 63 7.42 10.26 4.95
C PHE A 63 7.01 11.74 4.91
N SER A 64 7.55 12.57 5.80
CA SER A 64 7.24 14.00 5.86
C SER A 64 7.96 14.83 4.80
N ASP A 65 8.99 14.26 4.18
CA ASP A 65 9.73 14.88 3.09
C ASP A 65 8.97 14.73 1.76
N PHE A 66 8.18 15.76 1.45
CA PHE A 66 7.39 15.89 0.23
C PHE A 66 8.12 16.67 -0.87
N ASP A 67 9.45 16.74 -0.84
CA ASP A 67 10.25 17.31 -1.92
C ASP A 67 10.21 16.38 -3.15
N ASP A 68 9.19 16.57 -3.98
CA ASP A 68 8.93 15.76 -5.16
C ASP A 68 9.83 16.10 -6.36
N GLU A 69 10.54 17.23 -6.31
CA GLU A 69 11.53 17.63 -7.33
C GLU A 69 12.68 16.61 -7.41
N HIS A 70 13.04 16.00 -6.29
CA HIS A 70 14.13 15.03 -6.18
C HIS A 70 13.66 13.57 -6.22
N TRP A 71 12.37 13.31 -6.44
CA TRP A 71 11.85 11.94 -6.45
C TRP A 71 12.30 11.18 -7.69
N ILE A 72 13.13 10.16 -7.47
CA ILE A 72 13.53 9.23 -8.53
C ILE A 72 12.39 8.24 -8.78
N LEU A 73 11.59 8.49 -9.82
CA LEU A 73 10.49 7.61 -10.23
C LEU A 73 10.99 6.21 -10.61
N ARG A 74 10.20 5.19 -10.27
CA ARG A 74 10.45 3.82 -10.72
C ARG A 74 10.04 3.68 -12.18
N ASN A 75 10.84 2.91 -12.92
CA ASN A 75 10.54 2.52 -14.29
C ASN A 75 10.16 1.03 -14.33
N ASN A 76 9.15 0.65 -15.12
CA ASN A 76 8.69 -0.73 -15.23
C ASN A 76 9.80 -1.69 -15.72
N THR A 77 10.61 -1.26 -16.69
CA THR A 77 11.72 -2.08 -17.22
C THR A 77 12.74 -2.38 -16.12
N GLN A 78 13.17 -1.35 -15.39
CA GLN A 78 14.09 -1.49 -14.27
C GLN A 78 13.49 -2.35 -13.15
N GLN A 79 12.22 -2.11 -12.79
CA GLN A 79 11.51 -2.88 -11.78
C GLN A 79 11.48 -4.37 -12.11
N ARG A 80 11.21 -4.71 -13.38
CA ARG A 80 11.20 -6.09 -13.87
C ARG A 80 12.59 -6.72 -13.81
N GLN A 81 13.63 -6.01 -14.25
CA GLN A 81 15.02 -6.49 -14.17
C GLN A 81 15.42 -6.80 -12.73
N GLU A 82 15.11 -5.91 -11.78
CA GLU A 82 15.39 -6.11 -10.36
C GLU A 82 14.61 -7.30 -9.78
N ALA A 83 13.34 -7.47 -10.15
CA ALA A 83 12.51 -8.58 -9.72
C ALA A 83 13.04 -9.94 -10.23
N TYR A 84 13.49 -10.01 -11.50
CA TYR A 84 14.12 -11.22 -12.04
C TYR A 84 15.51 -11.48 -11.43
N ALA A 85 16.29 -10.44 -11.15
CA ALA A 85 17.55 -10.60 -10.42
C ALA A 85 17.32 -11.18 -9.01
N TRP A 86 16.25 -10.74 -8.33
CA TRP A 86 15.82 -11.32 -7.06
C TRP A 86 15.37 -12.78 -7.20
N LEU A 87 14.58 -13.10 -8.25
CA LEU A 87 14.13 -14.48 -8.52
C LEU A 87 15.31 -15.43 -8.76
N ASN A 88 16.27 -14.98 -9.55
CA ASN A 88 17.42 -15.78 -9.99
C ASN A 88 18.56 -15.82 -8.95
N ALA A 89 18.43 -15.12 -7.84
CA ALA A 89 19.42 -15.14 -6.77
C ALA A 89 19.49 -16.53 -6.11
N THR A 90 20.70 -17.06 -5.97
CA THR A 90 20.95 -18.44 -5.49
C THR A 90 20.67 -18.60 -4.00
N HIS A 91 20.87 -17.54 -3.21
CA HIS A 91 20.80 -17.59 -1.75
C HIS A 91 19.81 -16.58 -1.18
N ILE A 92 19.16 -16.95 -0.07
CA ILE A 92 18.24 -16.07 0.65
C ILE A 92 18.91 -14.79 1.14
N THR A 93 20.20 -14.83 1.45
CA THR A 93 21.00 -13.65 1.82
C THR A 93 21.12 -12.68 0.64
N GLN A 94 21.39 -13.20 -0.55
CA GLN A 94 21.45 -12.40 -1.78
C GLN A 94 20.08 -11.78 -2.11
N GLN A 95 18.99 -12.54 -1.99
CA GLN A 95 17.63 -12.03 -2.13
C GLN A 95 17.34 -10.90 -1.14
N ARG A 96 17.72 -11.07 0.14
CA ARG A 96 17.55 -10.04 1.18
C ARG A 96 18.36 -8.77 0.86
N THR A 97 19.58 -8.91 0.37
CA THR A 97 20.39 -7.76 -0.06
C THR A 97 19.74 -7.04 -1.25
N LEU A 98 19.34 -7.79 -2.28
CA LEU A 98 18.69 -7.22 -3.47
C LEU A 98 17.42 -6.47 -3.10
N GLN A 99 16.48 -7.09 -2.38
CA GLN A 99 15.21 -6.45 -2.02
C GLN A 99 15.39 -5.23 -1.12
N THR A 100 16.46 -5.20 -0.31
CA THR A 100 16.77 -4.04 0.55
C THR A 100 17.31 -2.88 -0.28
N ASN A 101 18.20 -3.17 -1.24
CA ASN A 101 18.82 -2.17 -2.09
C ASN A 101 17.86 -1.60 -3.13
N THR A 102 16.99 -2.43 -3.72
CA THR A 102 16.10 -2.03 -4.81
C THR A 102 14.68 -1.70 -4.33
N GLY A 103 14.27 -2.27 -3.20
CA GLY A 103 12.86 -2.26 -2.77
C GLY A 103 11.96 -3.19 -3.58
N SER A 104 12.54 -4.13 -4.32
CA SER A 104 11.86 -4.99 -5.30
C SER A 104 12.04 -6.48 -4.95
N LYS A 105 10.99 -7.27 -5.17
CA LYS A 105 10.94 -8.73 -5.05
C LYS A 105 10.25 -9.32 -6.26
N TRP A 106 10.46 -10.62 -6.48
CA TRP A 106 9.69 -11.34 -7.50
C TRP A 106 8.20 -11.36 -7.18
N SER A 107 7.40 -11.27 -8.25
CA SER A 107 5.98 -11.58 -8.29
C SER A 107 5.66 -12.10 -9.68
N GLU A 108 4.72 -13.04 -9.80
CA GLU A 108 4.26 -13.57 -11.07
C GLU A 108 3.74 -12.48 -12.03
N LEU A 109 3.32 -11.32 -11.51
CA LEU A 109 2.93 -10.18 -12.35
C LEU A 109 4.06 -9.68 -13.25
N HIS A 110 5.32 -9.88 -12.87
CA HIS A 110 6.47 -9.47 -13.69
C HIS A 110 6.64 -10.32 -14.95
N ARG A 111 6.02 -11.51 -15.02
CA ARG A 111 5.96 -12.32 -16.26
C ARG A 111 5.07 -11.70 -17.33
N LEU A 112 4.11 -10.88 -16.94
CA LEU A 112 3.21 -10.22 -17.87
C LEU A 112 3.94 -9.04 -18.50
N GLU A 113 4.43 -9.19 -19.73
CA GLU A 113 5.20 -8.15 -20.42
C GLU A 113 4.42 -6.84 -20.57
N TYR A 114 3.13 -6.94 -20.87
CA TYR A 114 2.23 -5.79 -21.01
C TYR A 114 1.91 -5.09 -19.67
N PHE A 115 2.12 -5.77 -18.54
CA PHE A 115 1.69 -5.27 -17.25
C PHE A 115 2.79 -4.39 -16.64
N ASP A 116 2.46 -3.12 -16.42
CA ASP A 116 3.32 -2.19 -15.70
C ASP A 116 3.02 -2.26 -14.20
N VAL A 117 3.80 -3.04 -13.45
CA VAL A 117 3.59 -3.23 -12.00
C VAL A 117 3.77 -1.92 -11.22
N VAL A 118 4.58 -0.98 -11.71
CA VAL A 118 4.80 0.32 -11.06
C VAL A 118 3.53 1.16 -11.23
N ARG A 119 3.02 1.28 -12.45
CA ARG A 119 1.86 2.11 -12.78
C ARG A 119 0.55 1.48 -12.31
N LEU A 120 0.34 0.20 -12.61
CA LEU A 120 -0.94 -0.51 -12.44
C LEU A 120 -1.15 -1.06 -11.03
N THR A 121 -0.16 -0.96 -10.14
CA THR A 121 -0.39 -1.09 -8.69
C THR A 121 -0.88 0.25 -8.14
N THR A 122 -2.19 0.36 -7.97
CA THR A 122 -2.86 1.60 -7.56
C THR A 122 -2.78 1.78 -6.04
N VAL A 123 -2.87 3.04 -5.60
CA VAL A 123 -3.11 3.35 -4.19
C VAL A 123 -4.61 3.19 -3.98
N ASP A 124 -5.02 2.32 -3.06
CA ASP A 124 -6.44 2.12 -2.78
C ASP A 124 -7.04 3.41 -2.19
N PRO A 125 -7.95 4.07 -2.93
CA PRO A 125 -8.55 5.31 -2.47
C PRO A 125 -9.43 5.08 -1.26
N MET A 126 -10.05 3.90 -1.07
CA MET A 126 -10.99 3.71 0.03
C MET A 126 -10.28 3.80 1.38
N HIS A 127 -9.24 3.02 1.60
CA HIS A 127 -8.52 3.05 2.87
C HIS A 127 -7.78 4.37 3.09
N ASN A 128 -7.23 4.97 2.03
CA ASN A 128 -6.54 6.24 2.18
C ASN A 128 -7.52 7.40 2.43
N LEU A 129 -8.59 7.52 1.64
CA LEU A 129 -9.56 8.61 1.73
C LEU A 129 -10.43 8.52 2.99
N PHE A 130 -10.83 7.31 3.41
CA PHE A 130 -11.74 7.15 4.54
C PHE A 130 -11.04 6.90 5.88
N LEU A 131 -9.76 6.50 5.90
CA LEU A 131 -9.02 6.25 7.14
C LEU A 131 -7.75 7.09 7.24
N GLY A 132 -6.89 7.02 6.22
CA GLY A 132 -5.59 7.69 6.23
C GLY A 132 -5.69 9.22 6.33
N THR A 133 -6.37 9.84 5.37
CA THR A 133 -6.56 11.29 5.29
C THR A 133 -7.33 11.84 6.49
N PRO A 134 -8.49 11.27 6.91
CA PRO A 134 -9.22 11.78 8.07
C PRO A 134 -8.40 11.70 9.35
N LYS A 135 -7.67 10.58 9.56
CA LYS A 135 -6.78 10.45 10.71
C LYS A 135 -5.72 11.56 10.71
N ARG A 136 -5.05 11.79 9.58
CA ARG A 136 -4.01 12.83 9.48
C ARG A 136 -4.57 14.23 9.70
N MET A 137 -5.77 14.51 9.18
CA MET A 137 -6.45 15.79 9.41
C MET A 137 -6.76 16.01 10.89
N VAL A 138 -7.27 14.99 11.58
CA VAL A 138 -7.52 15.06 13.03
C VAL A 138 -6.22 15.33 13.80
N GLU A 139 -5.13 14.64 13.47
CA GLU A 139 -3.81 14.91 14.09
C GLU A 139 -3.39 16.37 13.91
N VAL A 140 -3.46 16.90 12.67
CA VAL A 140 -3.12 18.29 12.37
C VAL A 140 -4.03 19.27 13.11
N TRP A 141 -5.33 19.01 13.17
CA TRP A 141 -6.28 19.87 13.88
C TRP A 141 -6.02 19.90 15.39
N VAL A 142 -5.63 18.77 15.99
CA VAL A 142 -5.20 18.72 17.39
C VAL A 142 -3.90 19.50 17.59
N ASP A 143 -2.90 19.31 16.74
CA ASP A 143 -1.61 19.99 16.83
C ASP A 143 -1.75 21.52 16.73
N HIS A 144 -2.73 22.01 15.95
CA HIS A 144 -3.06 23.43 15.82
C HIS A 144 -4.09 23.94 16.84
N GLY A 145 -4.54 23.11 17.78
CA GLY A 145 -5.53 23.49 18.80
C GLY A 145 -6.93 23.77 18.25
N LEU A 146 -7.23 23.30 17.04
CA LEU A 146 -8.56 23.39 16.41
C LEU A 146 -9.53 22.33 16.93
N LEU A 147 -8.99 21.20 17.45
CA LEU A 147 -9.76 20.19 18.16
C LEU A 147 -9.15 19.92 19.52
N THR A 148 -10.00 19.83 20.53
CA THR A 148 -9.66 19.58 21.92
C THR A 148 -10.32 18.31 22.43
N THR A 149 -9.88 17.82 23.60
CA THR A 149 -10.52 16.68 24.27
C THR A 149 -12.01 16.90 24.54
N SER A 150 -12.44 18.15 24.80
CA SER A 150 -13.86 18.46 24.96
C SER A 150 -14.64 18.30 23.65
N ASP A 151 -14.05 18.68 22.52
CA ASP A 151 -14.69 18.50 21.20
C ASP A 151 -14.85 17.02 20.87
N PHE A 152 -13.83 16.20 21.14
CA PHE A 152 -13.94 14.74 20.98
C PHE A 152 -15.03 14.13 21.86
N LYS A 153 -15.20 14.62 23.08
CA LYS A 153 -16.28 14.18 23.98
C LYS A 153 -17.65 14.56 23.40
N ALA A 154 -17.81 15.80 22.93
CA ALA A 154 -19.05 16.26 22.32
C ALA A 154 -19.40 15.44 21.06
N MET A 155 -18.43 15.19 20.18
CA MET A 155 -18.61 14.34 18.99
C MET A 155 -18.99 12.90 19.37
N ALA A 156 -18.38 12.34 20.42
CA ALA A 156 -18.73 11.01 20.92
C ALA A 156 -20.18 10.96 21.45
N ASP A 157 -20.62 11.98 22.18
CA ASP A 157 -21.98 12.08 22.69
C ASP A 157 -23.00 12.25 21.55
N GLU A 158 -22.69 13.07 20.54
CA GLU A 158 -23.51 13.21 19.33
C GLU A 158 -23.61 11.88 18.55
N SER A 159 -22.48 11.19 18.35
CA SER A 159 -22.48 9.88 17.66
C SER A 159 -23.34 8.83 18.38
N ALA A 160 -23.43 8.91 19.71
CA ALA A 160 -24.27 8.04 20.51
C ALA A 160 -25.77 8.29 20.26
N SER A 161 -26.15 9.48 19.81
CA SER A 161 -27.54 9.82 19.44
C SER A 161 -27.94 9.37 18.03
N ILE A 162 -26.97 9.05 17.16
CA ILE A 162 -27.26 8.66 15.77
C ILE A 162 -28.06 7.35 15.75
N ILE A 163 -29.20 7.37 15.05
CA ILE A 163 -30.00 6.18 14.78
C ILE A 163 -29.38 5.47 13.57
N ILE A 164 -28.88 4.26 13.77
CA ILE A 164 -28.33 3.44 12.70
C ILE A 164 -29.39 2.45 12.20
N PRO A 165 -29.44 2.12 10.89
CA PRO A 165 -30.34 1.10 10.37
C PRO A 165 -30.09 -0.25 11.05
N SER A 166 -31.13 -1.09 11.15
CA SER A 166 -31.09 -2.37 11.88
C SER A 166 -30.03 -3.36 11.43
N GLN A 167 -29.48 -3.18 10.22
CA GLN A 167 -28.42 -4.01 9.65
C GLN A 167 -27.02 -3.65 10.15
N TYR A 168 -26.89 -2.55 10.88
CA TYR A 168 -25.63 -2.07 11.45
C TYR A 168 -25.72 -2.02 12.97
N SER A 169 -24.57 -2.20 13.62
CA SER A 169 -24.44 -2.12 15.07
C SER A 169 -23.40 -1.06 15.44
N LYS A 170 -23.64 -0.32 16.54
CA LYS A 170 -22.64 0.61 17.09
C LYS A 170 -21.45 -0.19 17.60
N ILE A 171 -20.24 0.28 17.31
CA ILE A 171 -19.03 -0.30 17.87
C ILE A 171 -19.05 -0.06 19.39
N PRO A 172 -18.88 -1.09 20.24
CA PRO A 172 -18.88 -0.93 21.70
C PRO A 172 -17.77 0.02 22.16
N LYS A 173 -18.01 0.80 23.23
CA LYS A 173 -17.04 1.75 23.80
C LYS A 173 -15.81 1.09 24.46
N SER A 174 -15.67 -0.24 24.41
CA SER A 174 -14.57 -0.99 25.05
C SER A 174 -13.87 -1.93 24.08
N MET A 175 -12.69 -1.51 23.62
CA MET A 175 -11.59 -2.39 23.21
C MET A 175 -10.27 -1.71 23.57
#